data_AF-A0A9W7D3I7-F1
#
_entry.id   AF-A0A9W7D3I7-F1
#
_cell.length_a   1.000
_cell.length_b   1.000
_cell.length_c   1.000
_cell.angle_alpha   90.00
_cell.angle_beta   90.00
_cell.angle_gamma   90.00
#
_symmetry.space_group_name_H-M   'P 1'
#
loop_
_entity.id
_entity.type
_entity.pdbx_description
1 polymer ?
#
loop_
_entity_poly.entity_id
_entity_poly.type
_entity_poly.pdbx_seq_one_letter_code
_entity_poly.pdbx_strand_id
1 'polypeptide(L)'
;MATVTNRDLCRYFFAADSDHYYVCNYCGTRRKQLPSSGYANLMSHLKDKHPDYGLEFKLHQSRQAGSLSAHEFVNPAAVNMYRRIEWVVDRNMPLGEVDNPLTRSISKLKPTCSKTLKAYLAATVVEVEKKIRAEIHGPVGVLFDGWTCNFEHYVALFAVYWSDGELKQPLLALAPMEEGDQTAQSHCEYIKKILTIYHQSEMSLSLLIGDNCATNQAVATRLRVPLIGCASHRFNLAVNTFLEAHKTTVDAVSALMLALRTLNNRSALRKHTDLAPLRPNATRWSSVFDMLARYVRIRDEIKKVDAVFDLIPKAAMHRRIEALHEDLKILNSVTVKLQVDGLSLADVRTLFDSVVQRFPSMKPQLKASASIVHSPVFESAAAKV
;
A
#
# COMPACT_ATOMS: atom_id res chain seq x y z
N MET A 1 2.09 6.70 35.80
CA MET A 1 2.59 5.31 35.87
C MET A 1 2.01 4.68 37.11
N ALA A 2 1.30 3.55 36.98
CA ALA A 2 0.79 2.83 38.14
C ALA A 2 1.95 2.37 39.03
N THR A 3 1.81 2.53 40.35
CA THR A 3 2.81 2.09 41.33
C THR A 3 2.83 0.56 41.38
N VAL A 4 3.98 -0.05 41.08
CA VAL A 4 4.18 -1.51 41.18
C VAL A 4 3.90 -1.96 42.61
N THR A 5 2.92 -2.85 42.80
CA THR A 5 2.58 -3.36 44.12
C THR A 5 3.34 -4.65 44.43
N ASN A 6 3.52 -4.96 45.71
CA ASN A 6 4.13 -6.24 46.13
C ASN A 6 3.35 -7.46 45.60
N ARG A 7 2.05 -7.31 45.36
CA ARG A 7 1.20 -8.35 44.77
C ARG A 7 1.61 -8.67 43.32
N ASP A 8 1.94 -7.65 42.54
CA ASP A 8 2.28 -7.79 41.13
C ASP A 8 3.63 -8.51 40.97
N LEU A 9 4.60 -8.13 41.82
CA LEU A 9 5.89 -8.79 41.90
C LEU A 9 5.74 -10.26 42.32
N CYS A 10 4.90 -10.55 43.32
CA CYS A 10 4.69 -11.92 43.76
C CYS A 10 4.02 -12.80 42.70
N ARG A 11 3.09 -12.25 41.90
CA ARG A 11 2.46 -12.98 40.78
C ARG A 11 3.46 -13.34 39.68
N TYR A 12 4.40 -12.46 39.41
CA TYR A 12 5.38 -12.67 38.35
C TYR A 12 6.47 -13.67 38.76
N PHE A 13 7.02 -13.51 39.97
CA PHE A 13 8.18 -14.29 40.40
C PHE A 13 7.86 -15.61 41.09
N PHE A 14 6.58 -15.88 41.42
CA PHE A 14 6.20 -17.09 42.12
C PHE A 14 5.00 -17.80 41.50
N ALA A 15 5.07 -19.13 41.43
CA ALA A 15 3.94 -19.99 41.12
C ALA A 15 3.25 -20.44 42.42
N ALA A 16 1.92 -20.44 42.44
CA ALA A 16 1.14 -20.99 43.54
C ALA A 16 1.23 -22.52 43.53
N ASP A 17 1.39 -23.10 44.72
CA ASP A 17 1.45 -24.54 44.98
C ASP A 17 0.41 -24.91 46.06
N SER A 18 0.18 -26.21 46.23
CA SER A 18 -0.68 -26.81 47.24
C SER A 18 -0.36 -26.32 48.67
N ASP A 19 -1.38 -26.32 49.54
CA ASP A 19 -1.28 -26.02 50.98
C ASP A 19 -0.72 -24.64 51.33
N HIS A 20 -1.07 -23.63 50.53
CA HIS A 20 -0.65 -22.25 50.72
C HIS A 20 0.88 -22.04 50.61
N TYR A 21 1.51 -22.76 49.69
CA TYR A 21 2.90 -22.55 49.33
C TYR A 21 3.03 -21.82 48.00
N TYR A 22 4.14 -21.10 47.86
CA TYR A 22 4.54 -20.42 46.64
C TYR A 22 5.97 -20.83 46.30
N VAL A 23 6.23 -21.16 45.05
CA VAL A 23 7.54 -21.60 44.56
C VAL A 23 8.14 -20.47 43.74
N CYS A 24 9.36 -20.04 44.07
CA CYS A 24 10.07 -19.05 43.27
C CYS A 24 10.43 -19.62 41.90
N ASN A 25 10.04 -18.91 40.83
CA ASN A 25 10.26 -19.33 39.45
C ASN A 25 11.75 -19.37 39.04
N TYR A 26 12.64 -18.69 39.77
CA TYR A 26 14.07 -18.66 39.46
C TYR A 26 14.90 -19.71 40.19
N CYS A 27 14.65 -19.90 41.48
CA CYS A 27 15.49 -20.78 42.30
C CYS A 27 14.74 -22.00 42.84
N GLY A 28 13.45 -22.16 42.52
CA GLY A 28 12.62 -23.28 42.99
C GLY A 28 12.36 -23.27 44.50
N THR A 29 12.78 -22.22 45.22
CA THR A 29 12.61 -22.18 46.68
C THR A 29 11.13 -22.06 47.04
N ARG A 30 10.65 -23.00 47.85
CA ARG A 30 9.27 -23.07 48.33
C ARG A 30 9.09 -22.23 49.59
N ARG A 31 8.07 -21.36 49.62
CA ARG A 31 7.75 -20.46 50.75
C ARG A 31 6.28 -20.61 51.14
N LYS A 32 6.02 -20.79 52.43
CA LYS A 32 4.65 -20.86 52.97
C LYS A 32 4.08 -19.44 53.12
N GLN A 33 2.85 -19.20 52.68
CA GLN A 33 2.13 -17.94 52.84
C GLN A 33 0.75 -18.20 53.42
N LEU A 34 0.48 -17.76 54.65
CA LEU A 34 -0.83 -17.95 55.27
C LEU A 34 -1.89 -17.01 54.64
N PRO A 35 -3.18 -17.40 54.57
CA PRO A 35 -4.24 -16.60 53.92
C PRO A 35 -4.41 -15.16 54.44
N SER A 36 -4.02 -14.88 55.68
CA SER A 36 -4.09 -13.56 56.32
C SER A 36 -2.76 -12.80 56.34
N SER A 37 -1.68 -13.39 55.83
CA SER A 37 -0.35 -12.78 55.80
C SER A 37 -0.13 -12.04 54.48
N GLY A 38 0.30 -10.77 54.55
CA GLY A 38 0.69 -10.00 53.37
C GLY A 38 1.89 -10.61 52.63
N TYR A 39 2.39 -9.93 51.60
CA TYR A 39 3.46 -10.44 50.72
C TYR A 39 4.90 -10.29 51.25
N ALA A 40 5.07 -9.93 52.52
CA ALA A 40 6.37 -9.54 53.08
C ALA A 40 7.42 -10.67 53.04
N ASN A 41 7.00 -11.92 53.27
CA ASN A 41 7.86 -13.10 53.24
C ASN A 41 8.42 -13.39 51.82
N LEU A 42 7.58 -13.29 50.79
CA LEU A 42 7.95 -13.48 49.39
C LEU A 42 8.84 -12.33 48.92
N MET A 43 8.51 -11.10 49.31
CA MET A 43 9.33 -9.93 48.99
C MET A 43 10.70 -9.94 49.67
N SER A 44 10.79 -10.42 50.91
CA SER A 44 12.10 -10.63 51.56
C SER A 44 12.93 -11.62 50.78
N HIS A 45 12.34 -12.74 50.35
CA HIS A 45 13.05 -13.73 49.54
C HIS A 45 13.61 -13.14 48.23
N LEU A 46 12.82 -12.31 47.52
CA LEU A 46 13.29 -11.63 46.31
C LEU A 46 14.45 -10.67 46.61
N LYS A 47 14.35 -9.87 47.67
CA LYS A 47 15.44 -8.95 48.06
C LYS A 47 16.73 -9.69 48.41
N ASP A 48 16.61 -10.83 49.09
CA ASP A 48 17.77 -11.56 49.62
C ASP A 48 18.44 -12.45 48.57
N LYS A 49 17.67 -13.02 47.63
CA LYS A 49 18.16 -14.04 46.66
C LYS A 49 18.16 -13.58 45.20
N HIS A 50 17.45 -12.49 44.89
CA HIS A 50 17.27 -11.99 43.52
C HIS A 50 17.39 -10.47 43.48
N PRO A 51 18.54 -9.86 43.83
CA PRO A 51 18.68 -8.41 44.03
C PRO A 51 18.25 -7.55 42.82
N ASP A 52 18.31 -8.10 41.60
CA ASP A 52 17.93 -7.44 40.36
C ASP A 52 16.45 -7.62 39.97
N TYR A 53 15.62 -8.24 40.82
CA TYR A 53 14.20 -8.53 40.52
C TYR A 53 13.41 -7.29 40.06
N GLY A 54 13.75 -6.11 40.58
CA GLY A 54 13.08 -4.85 40.20
C GLY A 54 13.41 -4.39 38.78
N LEU A 55 14.62 -4.65 38.29
CA LEU A 55 15.05 -4.32 36.93
C LEU A 55 14.44 -5.30 35.93
N GLU A 56 14.45 -6.59 36.26
CA GLU A 56 13.84 -7.62 35.42
C GLU A 56 12.34 -7.44 35.26
N PHE A 57 11.64 -7.07 36.34
CA PHE A 57 10.21 -6.78 36.26
C PHE A 57 9.91 -5.57 35.35
N LYS A 58 10.76 -4.53 35.40
CA LYS A 58 10.67 -3.38 34.47
C LYS A 58 10.98 -3.76 33.02
N LEU A 59 11.97 -4.63 32.79
CA LEU A 59 12.30 -5.15 31.46
C LEU A 59 11.19 -6.06 30.91
N HIS A 60 10.53 -6.82 31.77
CA HIS A 60 9.35 -7.59 31.39
C HIS A 60 8.19 -6.68 30.99
N GLN A 61 7.92 -5.62 31.76
CA GLN A 61 6.93 -4.61 31.41
C GLN A 61 7.25 -3.88 30.09
N SER A 62 8.52 -3.55 29.84
CA SER A 62 8.92 -2.87 28.60
C SER A 62 8.81 -3.78 27.37
N ARG A 63 9.15 -5.07 27.49
CA ARG A 63 9.00 -6.07 26.41
C ARG A 63 7.54 -6.34 26.08
N GLN A 64 6.65 -6.22 27.05
CA GLN A 64 5.22 -6.41 26.83
C GLN A 64 4.57 -5.18 26.17
N ALA A 65 5.13 -3.97 26.25
CA ALA A 65 4.54 -2.74 25.70
C ALA A 65 4.15 -2.75 24.20
N GLY A 66 4.62 -3.73 23.41
CA GLY A 66 4.27 -3.92 21.99
C GLY A 66 3.03 -4.81 21.72
N SER A 67 2.45 -5.49 22.71
CA SER A 67 1.24 -6.30 22.54
C SER A 67 0.07 -5.69 23.32
N LEU A 68 -1.11 -5.58 22.70
CA LEU A 68 -2.37 -5.22 23.39
C LEU A 68 -2.70 -6.14 24.59
N SER A 69 -2.05 -7.30 24.71
CA SER A 69 -2.18 -8.20 25.87
C SER A 69 -1.40 -7.77 27.11
N ALA A 70 -0.56 -6.74 27.02
CA ALA A 70 0.37 -6.30 28.07
C ALA A 70 -0.20 -5.30 29.07
N HIS A 71 -1.35 -4.72 28.74
CA HIS A 71 -2.00 -3.76 29.60
C HIS A 71 -2.98 -4.57 30.43
N GLU A 72 -2.60 -4.92 31.68
CA GLU A 72 -3.37 -5.82 32.56
C GLU A 72 -4.82 -5.36 32.83
N PHE A 73 -5.23 -4.17 32.37
CA PHE A 73 -6.62 -3.83 32.12
C PHE A 73 -6.76 -2.96 30.86
N VAL A 74 -6.86 -3.55 29.67
CA VAL A 74 -7.46 -2.81 28.54
C VAL A 74 -8.95 -2.71 28.80
N ASN A 75 -9.48 -1.49 28.86
CA ASN A 75 -10.91 -1.24 29.02
C ASN A 75 -11.69 -2.10 28.01
N PRO A 76 -12.62 -2.97 28.45
CA PRO A 76 -13.38 -3.84 27.55
C PRO A 76 -14.12 -3.08 26.45
N ALA A 77 -14.51 -1.82 26.71
CA ALA A 77 -15.10 -0.94 25.70
C ALA A 77 -14.08 -0.52 24.63
N ALA A 78 -12.82 -0.24 25.04
CA ALA A 78 -11.74 0.08 24.11
C ALA A 78 -11.36 -1.12 23.25
N VAL A 79 -11.26 -2.33 23.83
CA VAL A 79 -11.03 -3.57 23.05
C VAL A 79 -12.17 -3.79 22.05
N ASN A 80 -13.43 -3.63 22.51
CA ASN A 80 -14.59 -3.78 21.64
C ASN A 80 -14.54 -2.81 20.45
N MET A 81 -14.19 -1.54 20.71
CA MET A 81 -14.10 -0.54 19.65
C MET A 81 -12.92 -0.79 18.70
N TYR A 82 -11.75 -1.15 19.24
CA TYR A 82 -10.59 -1.52 18.43
C TYR A 82 -10.94 -2.65 17.45
N ARG A 83 -11.60 -3.72 17.92
CA ARG A 83 -12.04 -4.82 17.05
C ARG A 83 -13.07 -4.39 16.00
N ARG A 84 -13.91 -3.39 16.30
CA ARG A 84 -14.84 -2.81 15.31
C ARG A 84 -14.09 -1.99 14.26
N ILE A 85 -13.07 -1.23 14.65
CA ILE A 85 -12.22 -0.46 13.74
C ILE A 85 -11.43 -1.42 12.85
N GLU A 86 -10.76 -2.41 13.42
CA GLU A 86 -10.03 -3.48 12.70
C GLU A 86 -10.95 -4.15 11.67
N TRP A 87 -12.17 -4.55 12.09
CA TRP A 87 -13.16 -5.11 11.17
C TRP A 87 -13.50 -4.17 10.01
N VAL A 88 -13.72 -2.88 10.28
CA VAL A 88 -14.16 -1.95 9.25
C VAL A 88 -13.03 -1.54 8.31
N VAL A 89 -11.85 -1.28 8.86
CA VAL A 89 -10.67 -0.81 8.12
C VAL A 89 -10.02 -1.97 7.36
N ASP A 90 -9.66 -3.06 8.03
CA ASP A 90 -8.84 -4.12 7.43
C ASP A 90 -9.62 -4.96 6.42
N ARG A 91 -10.95 -5.00 6.54
CA ARG A 91 -11.84 -5.67 5.58
C ARG A 91 -12.46 -4.70 4.57
N ASN A 92 -12.18 -3.41 4.67
CA ASN A 92 -12.78 -2.38 3.83
C ASN A 92 -14.32 -2.43 3.81
N MET A 93 -14.95 -2.48 4.99
CA MET A 93 -16.40 -2.52 5.12
C MET A 93 -17.00 -1.11 5.18
N PRO A 94 -18.24 -0.91 4.72
CA PRO A 94 -18.95 0.36 4.93
C PRO A 94 -19.04 0.70 6.41
N LEU A 95 -18.92 1.98 6.77
CA LEU A 95 -19.07 2.41 8.18
C LEU A 95 -20.45 2.03 8.78
N GLY A 96 -21.49 1.95 7.94
CA GLY A 96 -22.83 1.51 8.34
C GLY A 96 -22.93 0.02 8.66
N GLU A 97 -21.89 -0.77 8.42
CA GLU A 97 -21.88 -2.21 8.70
C GLU A 97 -22.06 -2.50 10.20
N VAL A 98 -21.59 -1.61 11.07
CA VAL A 98 -21.81 -1.74 12.52
C VAL A 98 -23.26 -1.46 12.93
N ASP A 99 -24.04 -0.81 12.06
CA ASP A 99 -25.47 -0.57 12.23
C ASP A 99 -26.33 -1.72 11.72
N ASN A 100 -25.78 -2.60 10.87
CA ASN A 100 -26.52 -3.68 10.23
C ASN A 100 -27.08 -4.68 11.27
N PRO A 101 -28.40 -4.98 11.27
CA PRO A 101 -29.01 -5.90 12.23
C PRO A 101 -28.44 -7.32 12.20
N LEU A 102 -28.13 -7.85 11.00
CA LEU A 102 -27.54 -9.18 10.84
C LEU A 102 -26.12 -9.21 11.40
N THR A 103 -25.31 -8.19 11.10
CA THR A 103 -23.94 -8.07 11.62
C THR A 103 -23.94 -7.96 13.13
N ARG A 104 -24.94 -7.29 13.72
CA ARG A 104 -25.13 -7.23 15.17
C ARG A 104 -25.56 -8.58 15.76
N SER A 105 -26.43 -9.34 15.08
CA SER A 105 -26.94 -10.61 15.61
C SER A 105 -25.88 -11.72 15.59
N ILE A 106 -24.97 -11.72 14.61
CA ILE A 106 -23.93 -12.74 14.48
C ILE A 106 -22.62 -12.37 15.20
N SER A 107 -22.42 -11.11 15.57
CA SER A 107 -21.19 -10.64 16.21
C SER A 107 -21.23 -10.83 17.73
N LYS A 108 -20.12 -11.34 18.29
CA LYS A 108 -19.90 -11.39 19.76
C LYS A 108 -19.50 -10.04 20.35
N LEU A 109 -19.24 -9.03 19.51
CA LEU A 109 -18.85 -7.69 19.96
C LEU A 109 -20.10 -6.91 20.42
N LYS A 110 -19.96 -6.13 21.49
CA LYS A 110 -21.02 -5.24 21.98
C LYS A 110 -21.50 -4.34 20.83
N PRO A 111 -22.82 -4.11 20.70
CA PRO A 111 -23.37 -3.21 19.70
C PRO A 111 -22.78 -1.81 19.79
N THR A 112 -22.58 -1.17 18.64
CA THR A 112 -22.20 0.24 18.52
C THR A 112 -22.94 0.84 17.33
N CYS A 113 -22.78 2.13 17.08
CA CYS A 113 -23.31 2.78 15.89
C CYS A 113 -22.22 3.46 15.06
N SER A 114 -22.51 3.69 13.78
CA SER A 114 -21.56 4.34 12.87
C SER A 114 -21.12 5.72 13.37
N LYS A 115 -22.00 6.49 14.04
CA LYS A 115 -21.65 7.78 14.65
C LYS A 115 -20.57 7.64 15.71
N THR A 116 -20.71 6.67 16.61
CA THR A 116 -19.70 6.40 17.65
C THR A 116 -18.42 5.89 17.02
N LEU A 117 -18.50 4.95 16.07
CA LEU A 117 -17.33 4.45 15.35
C LEU A 117 -16.54 5.58 14.67
N LYS A 118 -17.22 6.50 13.99
CA LYS A 118 -16.60 7.69 13.36
C LYS A 118 -15.85 8.55 14.36
N ALA A 119 -16.40 8.79 15.54
CA ALA A 119 -15.73 9.57 16.58
C ALA A 119 -14.44 8.89 17.06
N TYR A 120 -14.45 7.56 17.22
CA TYR A 120 -13.25 6.81 17.58
C TYR A 120 -12.23 6.74 16.43
N LEU A 121 -12.66 6.64 15.18
CA LEU A 121 -11.78 6.73 14.02
C LEU A 121 -11.06 8.10 13.99
N ALA A 122 -11.80 9.20 14.20
CA ALA A 122 -11.21 10.53 14.27
C ALA A 122 -10.21 10.67 15.43
N ALA A 123 -10.53 10.14 16.62
CA ALA A 123 -9.59 10.11 17.74
C ALA A 123 -8.35 9.25 17.44
N THR A 124 -8.53 8.13 16.73
CA THR A 124 -7.42 7.26 16.31
C THR A 124 -6.49 7.97 15.34
N VAL A 125 -7.04 8.73 14.38
CA VAL A 125 -6.24 9.55 13.45
C VAL A 125 -5.35 10.52 14.21
N VAL A 126 -5.87 11.23 15.23
CA VAL A 126 -5.07 12.15 16.06
C VAL A 126 -3.90 11.44 16.75
N GLU A 127 -4.10 10.23 17.27
CA GLU A 127 -3.01 9.46 17.90
C GLU A 127 -2.00 8.92 16.88
N VAL A 128 -2.45 8.52 15.69
CA VAL A 128 -1.56 8.13 14.57
C VAL A 128 -0.73 9.31 14.10
N GLU A 129 -1.34 10.49 13.94
CA GLU A 129 -0.65 11.73 13.58
C GLU A 129 0.44 12.11 14.60
N LYS A 130 0.13 12.00 15.90
CA LYS A 130 1.12 12.21 16.97
C LYS A 130 2.29 11.25 16.88
N LYS A 131 2.02 9.97 16.60
CA LYS A 131 3.06 8.94 16.46
C LYS A 131 3.97 9.27 15.27
N ILE A 132 3.39 9.53 14.10
CA ILE A 132 4.15 9.89 12.90
C ILE A 132 4.97 11.17 13.15
N ARG A 133 4.38 12.19 13.78
CA ARG A 133 5.06 13.44 14.13
C ARG A 133 6.27 13.21 15.03
N ALA A 134 6.15 12.31 16.00
CA ALA A 134 7.26 11.98 16.90
C ALA A 134 8.37 11.18 16.22
N GLU A 135 8.09 10.51 15.10
CA GLU A 135 9.02 9.65 14.36
C GLU A 135 9.76 10.40 13.24
N ILE A 136 9.11 11.39 12.59
CA ILE A 136 9.73 12.14 11.49
C ILE A 136 10.78 13.10 12.05
N HIS A 137 12.04 12.81 11.75
CA HIS A 137 13.19 13.65 12.06
C HIS A 137 14.04 13.89 10.81
N GLY A 138 14.41 15.15 10.56
CA GLY A 138 15.36 15.50 9.50
C GLY A 138 14.73 15.62 8.11
N PRO A 139 15.51 15.33 7.05
CA PRO A 139 15.05 15.50 5.67
C PRO A 139 13.95 14.49 5.32
N VAL A 140 12.84 14.97 4.74
CA VAL A 140 11.67 14.16 4.35
C VAL A 140 11.40 14.26 2.85
N GLY A 141 11.13 13.13 2.21
CA GLY A 141 10.55 13.08 0.87
C GLY A 141 9.02 13.02 0.95
N VAL A 142 8.33 13.50 -0.08
CA VAL A 142 6.88 13.32 -0.22
C VAL A 142 6.57 12.52 -1.48
N LEU A 143 5.95 11.36 -1.29
CA LEU A 143 5.34 10.58 -2.37
C LEU A 143 3.87 11.00 -2.48
N PHE A 144 3.43 11.36 -3.67
CA PHE A 144 2.05 11.78 -3.87
C PHE A 144 1.48 11.33 -5.21
N ASP A 145 0.18 11.08 -5.22
CA ASP A 145 -0.57 10.69 -6.40
C ASP A 145 -1.95 11.36 -6.41
N GLY A 146 -2.43 11.69 -7.60
CA GLY A 146 -3.68 12.39 -7.82
C GLY A 146 -4.58 11.63 -8.78
N TRP A 147 -5.84 11.38 -8.39
CA TRP A 147 -6.81 10.69 -9.25
C TRP A 147 -8.21 11.26 -9.11
N THR A 148 -9.00 11.16 -10.17
CA THR A 148 -10.40 11.57 -10.15
C THR A 148 -11.31 10.39 -9.81
N CYS A 149 -12.20 10.58 -8.83
CA CYS A 149 -13.22 9.61 -8.44
C CYS A 149 -14.52 10.36 -8.16
N ASN A 150 -15.64 9.90 -8.73
CA ASN A 150 -16.97 10.48 -8.51
C ASN A 150 -17.03 12.02 -8.66
N PHE A 151 -16.42 12.55 -9.73
CA PHE A 151 -16.32 13.99 -10.05
C PHE A 151 -15.42 14.83 -9.14
N GLU A 152 -14.80 14.23 -8.12
CA GLU A 152 -13.83 14.90 -7.25
C GLU A 152 -12.40 14.46 -7.60
N HIS A 153 -11.45 15.38 -7.49
CA HIS A 153 -10.02 15.08 -7.64
C HIS A 153 -9.40 14.85 -6.27
N TYR A 154 -8.97 13.63 -5.99
CA TYR A 154 -8.32 13.24 -4.75
C TYR A 154 -6.81 13.31 -4.91
N VAL A 155 -6.13 13.74 -3.85
CA VAL A 155 -4.68 13.67 -3.74
C VAL A 155 -4.33 12.91 -2.47
N ALA A 156 -3.46 11.91 -2.60
CA ALA A 156 -2.86 11.21 -1.47
C ALA A 156 -1.40 11.65 -1.30
N LEU A 157 -0.98 11.89 -0.06
CA LEU A 157 0.40 12.22 0.31
C LEU A 157 0.91 11.20 1.31
N PHE A 158 2.10 10.69 1.04
CA PHE A 158 2.89 9.86 1.92
C PHE A 158 4.19 10.58 2.26
N ALA A 159 4.62 10.51 3.52
CA ALA A 159 5.99 10.88 3.87
C ALA A 159 6.92 9.74 3.46
N VAL A 160 8.16 10.06 3.11
CA VAL A 160 9.22 9.08 2.84
C VAL A 160 10.45 9.53 3.61
N TYR A 161 10.82 8.77 4.64
CA TYR A 161 11.93 9.09 5.52
C TYR A 161 12.56 7.83 6.10
N TRP A 162 13.77 7.95 6.63
CA TRP A 162 14.44 6.87 7.34
C TRP A 162 14.24 7.04 8.84
N SER A 163 13.85 5.96 9.52
CA SER A 163 13.77 5.90 10.98
C SER A 163 14.15 4.51 11.45
N ASP A 164 14.98 4.42 12.49
CA ASP A 164 15.47 3.16 13.08
C ASP A 164 16.08 2.18 12.06
N GLY A 165 16.76 2.70 11.03
CA GLY A 165 17.38 1.88 9.99
C GLY A 165 16.39 1.28 8.98
N GLU A 166 15.13 1.72 8.97
CA GLU A 166 14.11 1.30 8.02
C GLU A 166 13.54 2.50 7.24
N LEU A 167 13.21 2.26 5.97
CA LEU A 167 12.43 3.21 5.18
C LEU A 167 10.98 3.20 5.66
N LYS A 168 10.46 4.37 6.02
CA LYS A 168 9.09 4.58 6.47
C LYS A 168 8.31 5.34 5.40
N GLN A 169 7.10 4.85 5.11
CA GLN A 169 6.21 5.42 4.10
C GLN A 169 4.77 5.60 4.60
N PRO A 170 4.52 6.33 5.70
CA PRO A 170 3.16 6.50 6.22
C PRO A 170 2.34 7.45 5.34
N LEU A 171 1.05 7.12 5.17
CA LEU A 171 0.06 8.03 4.60
C LEU A 171 -0.14 9.22 5.55
N LEU A 172 0.09 10.43 5.04
CA LEU A 172 -0.12 11.68 5.79
C LEU A 172 -1.53 12.23 5.60
N ALA A 173 -2.04 12.17 4.38
CA ALA A 173 -3.35 12.70 4.03
C ALA A 173 -3.88 12.04 2.75
N LEU A 174 -5.20 11.88 2.69
CA LEU A 174 -5.94 11.54 1.49
C LEU A 174 -7.21 12.40 1.52
N ALA A 175 -7.29 13.39 0.64
CA ALA A 175 -8.42 14.31 0.62
C ALA A 175 -8.73 14.74 -0.82
N PRO A 176 -9.99 15.11 -1.10
CA PRO A 176 -10.31 15.82 -2.33
C PRO A 176 -9.70 17.22 -2.30
N MET A 177 -9.28 17.70 -3.46
CA MET A 177 -8.98 19.11 -3.71
C MET A 177 -10.27 19.91 -3.85
N GLU A 178 -10.16 21.24 -3.75
CA GLU A 178 -11.27 22.14 -4.02
C GLU A 178 -11.79 21.93 -5.45
N GLU A 179 -13.12 21.94 -5.59
CA GLU A 179 -13.77 21.65 -6.87
C GLU A 179 -13.33 22.66 -7.94
N GLY A 180 -12.86 22.14 -9.09
CA GLY A 180 -12.36 22.97 -10.19
C GLY A 180 -10.93 23.46 -10.05
N ASP A 181 -10.25 23.21 -8.93
CA ASP A 181 -8.85 23.60 -8.72
C ASP A 181 -7.91 22.39 -8.70
N GLN A 182 -7.16 22.22 -9.78
CA GLN A 182 -6.10 21.21 -9.92
C GLN A 182 -4.76 21.87 -10.27
N THR A 183 -4.60 23.15 -9.91
CA THR A 183 -3.40 23.87 -10.28
C THR A 183 -2.19 23.40 -9.47
N ALA A 184 -1.00 23.56 -10.05
CA ALA A 184 0.24 23.30 -9.32
C ALA A 184 0.38 24.17 -8.05
N GLN A 185 -0.23 25.36 -8.02
CA GLN A 185 -0.22 26.21 -6.83
C GLN A 185 -0.95 25.53 -5.67
N SER A 186 -2.16 25.06 -5.92
CA SER A 186 -3.02 24.48 -4.90
C SER A 186 -2.49 23.15 -4.40
N HIS A 187 -1.81 22.39 -5.27
CA HIS A 187 -1.01 21.24 -4.84
C HIS A 187 0.15 21.64 -3.91
N CYS A 188 0.88 22.73 -4.22
CA CYS A 188 1.95 23.22 -3.33
C CYS A 188 1.39 23.63 -1.96
N GLU A 189 0.28 24.36 -1.93
CA GLU A 189 -0.38 24.81 -0.70
C GLU A 189 -0.90 23.62 0.10
N TYR A 190 -1.49 22.62 -0.56
CA TYR A 190 -1.92 21.39 0.06
C TYR A 190 -0.74 20.64 0.70
N ILE A 191 0.35 20.43 -0.03
CA ILE A 191 1.57 19.79 0.50
C ILE A 191 2.09 20.55 1.74
N LYS A 192 2.22 21.88 1.65
CA LYS A 192 2.70 22.72 2.78
C LYS A 192 1.78 22.62 4.00
N LYS A 193 0.46 22.67 3.78
CA LYS A 193 -0.55 22.54 4.83
C LYS A 193 -0.46 21.19 5.54
N ILE A 194 -0.35 20.09 4.78
CA ILE A 194 -0.22 18.75 5.35
C ILE A 194 1.09 18.61 6.12
N LEU A 195 2.22 19.05 5.57
CA LEU A 195 3.52 18.99 6.27
C LEU A 195 3.49 19.74 7.62
N THR A 196 2.77 20.86 7.70
CA THR A 196 2.64 21.65 8.94
C THR A 196 1.96 20.85 10.07
N ILE A 197 0.99 19.98 9.75
CA ILE A 197 0.32 19.10 10.73
C ILE A 197 1.33 18.17 11.43
N TYR A 198 2.38 17.77 10.69
CA TYR A 198 3.45 16.88 11.18
C TYR A 198 4.71 17.63 11.63
N HIS A 199 4.60 18.94 11.88
CA HIS A 199 5.71 19.81 12.32
C HIS A 199 6.89 19.82 11.35
N GLN A 200 6.61 19.56 10.08
CA GLN A 200 7.57 19.67 8.98
C GLN A 200 7.37 21.00 8.27
N SER A 201 8.42 21.46 7.60
CA SER A 201 8.43 22.69 6.80
C SER A 201 8.88 22.42 5.38
N GLU A 202 8.77 23.43 4.52
CA GLU A 202 9.33 23.37 3.16
C GLU A 202 10.86 23.14 3.20
N MET A 203 11.55 23.59 4.25
CA MET A 203 13.00 23.39 4.42
C MET A 203 13.39 21.94 4.72
N SER A 204 12.49 21.15 5.32
CA SER A 204 12.71 19.71 5.52
C SER A 204 12.42 18.88 4.27
N LEU A 205 11.65 19.44 3.32
CA LEU A 205 11.27 18.72 2.10
C LEU A 205 12.49 18.59 1.18
N SER A 206 12.92 17.35 0.95
CA SER A 206 14.15 17.05 0.22
C SER A 206 13.92 16.60 -1.21
N LEU A 207 12.77 15.98 -1.46
CA LEU A 207 12.40 15.48 -2.78
C LEU A 207 10.90 15.24 -2.86
N LEU A 208 10.41 15.18 -4.08
CA LEU A 208 9.09 14.70 -4.43
C LEU A 208 9.19 13.38 -5.20
N ILE A 209 8.20 12.51 -5.03
CA ILE A 209 8.02 11.30 -5.80
C ILE A 209 6.57 11.30 -6.30
N GLY A 210 6.37 11.11 -7.59
CA GLY A 210 5.05 11.15 -8.19
C GLY A 210 5.10 10.86 -9.67
N ASP A 211 3.94 10.83 -10.32
CA ASP A 211 3.93 10.72 -11.77
C ASP A 211 4.60 11.94 -12.44
N ASN A 212 5.01 11.77 -13.70
CA ASN A 212 5.70 12.82 -14.44
C ASN A 212 4.73 13.79 -15.13
N CYS A 213 3.48 13.93 -14.67
CA CYS A 213 2.55 14.84 -15.31
C CYS A 213 3.03 16.30 -15.19
N ALA A 214 2.57 17.16 -16.10
CA ALA A 214 3.00 18.55 -16.15
C ALA A 214 2.71 19.29 -14.83
N THR A 215 1.59 18.98 -14.16
CA THR A 215 1.23 19.56 -12.86
C THR A 215 2.26 19.20 -11.79
N ASN A 216 2.64 17.92 -11.68
CA ASN A 216 3.60 17.46 -10.67
C ASN A 216 5.02 17.99 -10.92
N GLN A 217 5.43 18.11 -12.19
CA GLN A 217 6.67 18.79 -12.54
C GLN A 217 6.64 20.27 -12.14
N ALA A 218 5.52 20.97 -12.38
CA ALA A 218 5.36 22.36 -11.98
C ALA A 218 5.33 22.53 -10.45
N VAL A 219 4.77 21.58 -9.70
CA VAL A 219 4.83 21.54 -8.23
C VAL A 219 6.28 21.44 -7.76
N ALA A 220 7.06 20.51 -8.31
CA ALA A 220 8.48 20.35 -7.98
C ALA A 220 9.29 21.63 -8.27
N THR A 221 9.06 22.24 -9.44
CA THR A 221 9.68 23.53 -9.80
C THR A 221 9.33 24.64 -8.80
N ARG A 222 8.06 24.76 -8.41
CA ARG A 222 7.58 25.79 -7.47
C ARG A 222 8.13 25.61 -6.06
N LEU A 223 8.17 24.38 -5.57
CA LEU A 223 8.74 24.01 -4.27
C LEU A 223 10.27 23.97 -4.29
N ARG A 224 10.90 24.09 -5.47
CA ARG A 224 12.36 24.06 -5.68
C ARG A 224 13.03 22.80 -5.12
N VAL A 225 12.34 21.67 -5.24
CA VAL A 225 12.83 20.35 -4.82
C VAL A 225 12.90 19.41 -6.02
N PRO A 226 13.85 18.46 -6.05
CA PRO A 226 13.93 17.49 -7.12
C PRO A 226 12.70 16.57 -7.14
N LEU A 227 12.30 16.13 -8.33
CA LEU A 227 11.24 15.16 -8.54
C LEU A 227 11.84 13.85 -9.07
N ILE A 228 11.54 12.75 -8.39
CA ILE A 228 11.72 11.39 -8.89
C ILE A 228 10.43 10.97 -9.57
N GLY A 229 10.49 10.82 -10.89
CA GLY A 229 9.34 10.41 -11.68
C GLY A 229 8.96 8.94 -11.52
N CYS A 230 7.65 8.65 -11.56
CA CYS A 230 7.14 7.28 -11.53
C CYS A 230 7.62 6.46 -12.73
N ALA A 231 8.43 5.43 -12.46
CA ALA A 231 8.95 4.52 -13.47
C ALA A 231 7.83 3.80 -14.24
N SER A 232 6.78 3.34 -13.55
CA SER A 232 5.62 2.70 -14.17
C SER A 232 4.87 3.63 -15.12
N HIS A 233 4.72 4.91 -14.76
CA HIS A 233 4.09 5.91 -15.63
C HIS A 233 4.93 6.17 -16.88
N ARG A 234 6.25 6.39 -16.71
CA ARG A 234 7.19 6.57 -17.82
C ARG A 234 7.20 5.37 -18.76
N PHE A 235 7.20 4.16 -18.20
CA PHE A 235 7.16 2.93 -18.97
C PHE A 235 5.84 2.79 -19.74
N ASN A 236 4.70 3.08 -19.12
CA ASN A 236 3.41 3.11 -19.79
C ASN A 236 3.40 4.06 -21.00
N LEU A 237 3.95 5.27 -20.88
CA LEU A 237 4.07 6.22 -22.00
C LEU A 237 4.97 5.71 -23.12
N ALA A 238 6.08 5.05 -22.77
CA ALA A 238 6.98 4.45 -23.74
C ALA A 238 6.30 3.33 -24.53
N VAL A 239 5.55 2.45 -23.84
CA VAL A 239 4.84 1.34 -24.49
C VAL A 239 3.68 1.84 -25.35
N ASN A 240 2.94 2.86 -24.91
CA ASN A 240 1.90 3.48 -25.74
C ASN A 240 2.49 4.07 -27.02
N THR A 241 3.65 4.73 -26.93
CA THR A 241 4.35 5.24 -28.12
C THR A 241 4.78 4.12 -29.06
N PHE A 242 5.30 3.01 -28.51
CA PHE A 242 5.63 1.81 -29.28
C PHE A 242 4.40 1.25 -29.99
N LEU A 243 3.24 1.18 -29.31
CA LEU A 243 2.00 0.65 -29.85
C LEU A 243 1.41 1.47 -31.01
N GLU A 244 1.72 2.76 -31.14
CA GLU A 244 1.26 3.56 -32.29
C GLU A 244 1.77 3.01 -33.63
N ALA A 245 2.98 2.43 -33.68
CA ALA A 245 3.48 1.74 -34.87
C ALA A 245 2.68 0.46 -35.23
N HIS A 246 1.92 -0.06 -34.27
CA HIS A 246 1.12 -1.28 -34.39
C HIS A 246 -0.39 -1.01 -34.38
N LYS A 247 -0.81 0.25 -34.46
CA LYS A 247 -2.21 0.68 -34.33
C LYS A 247 -3.17 -0.13 -35.22
N THR A 248 -2.84 -0.28 -36.50
CA THR A 248 -3.64 -1.06 -37.47
C THR A 248 -3.85 -2.52 -37.05
N THR A 249 -2.84 -3.13 -36.42
CA THR A 249 -2.89 -4.52 -35.94
C THR A 249 -3.75 -4.62 -34.69
N VAL A 250 -3.59 -3.68 -33.76
CA VAL A 250 -4.40 -3.60 -32.53
C VAL A 250 -5.87 -3.33 -32.86
N ASP A 251 -6.15 -2.39 -33.76
CA ASP A 251 -7.51 -1.99 -34.14
C ASP A 251 -8.26 -3.13 -34.82
N ALA A 252 -7.60 -3.95 -35.64
CA ALA A 252 -8.21 -5.12 -36.26
C ALA A 252 -8.69 -6.13 -35.20
N VAL A 253 -7.86 -6.45 -34.20
CA VAL A 253 -8.26 -7.34 -33.10
C VAL A 253 -9.33 -6.70 -32.23
N SER A 254 -9.22 -5.39 -31.97
CA SER A 254 -10.18 -4.61 -31.20
C SER A 254 -11.58 -4.65 -31.84
N ALA A 255 -11.67 -4.47 -33.16
CA ALA A 255 -12.92 -4.56 -33.93
C ALA A 255 -13.52 -5.97 -33.89
N LEU A 256 -12.71 -7.01 -34.09
CA LEU A 256 -13.15 -8.40 -33.96
C LEU A 256 -13.69 -8.69 -32.55
N MET A 257 -12.94 -8.29 -31.51
CA MET A 257 -13.34 -8.48 -30.12
C MET A 257 -14.62 -7.72 -29.76
N LEU A 258 -14.87 -6.57 -30.39
CA LEU A 258 -16.13 -5.84 -30.25
C LEU A 258 -17.30 -6.63 -30.88
N ALA A 259 -17.12 -7.12 -32.10
CA ALA A 259 -18.14 -7.91 -32.79
C ALA A 259 -18.48 -9.22 -32.06
N LEU A 260 -17.50 -9.87 -31.44
CA LEU A 260 -17.71 -11.07 -30.62
C LEU A 260 -18.45 -10.82 -29.31
N ARG A 261 -18.58 -9.56 -28.87
CA ARG A 261 -19.30 -9.21 -27.63
C ARG A 261 -20.80 -9.01 -27.81
N THR A 262 -21.29 -8.96 -29.05
CA THR A 262 -22.74 -8.91 -29.31
C THR A 262 -23.39 -10.18 -28.75
N LEU A 263 -24.66 -10.09 -28.33
CA LEU A 263 -25.35 -11.18 -27.63
C LEU A 263 -25.31 -12.50 -28.42
N ASN A 264 -25.63 -12.43 -29.71
CA ASN A 264 -25.68 -13.60 -30.58
C ASN A 264 -24.29 -14.21 -30.81
N ASN A 265 -23.28 -13.38 -31.14
CA ASN A 265 -21.92 -13.87 -31.41
C ASN A 265 -21.26 -14.40 -30.14
N ARG A 266 -21.50 -13.77 -28.99
CA ARG A 266 -21.02 -14.24 -27.69
C ARG A 266 -21.65 -15.57 -27.32
N SER A 267 -22.95 -15.75 -27.58
CA SER A 267 -23.64 -17.02 -27.38
C SER A 267 -23.07 -18.13 -28.27
N ALA A 268 -22.81 -17.82 -29.54
CA ALA A 268 -22.16 -18.75 -30.47
C ALA A 268 -20.75 -19.13 -30.03
N LEU A 269 -19.91 -18.15 -29.66
CA LEU A 269 -18.55 -18.39 -29.18
C LEU A 269 -18.51 -19.27 -27.91
N ARG A 270 -19.47 -19.06 -27.00
CA ARG A 270 -19.59 -19.84 -25.75
C ARG A 270 -19.82 -21.34 -25.97
N LYS A 271 -20.31 -21.75 -27.15
CA LYS A 271 -20.42 -23.18 -27.51
C LYS A 271 -19.06 -23.83 -27.75
N HIS A 272 -17.99 -23.04 -27.89
CA HIS A 272 -16.65 -23.50 -28.25
C HIS A 272 -15.59 -23.15 -27.20
N THR A 273 -15.82 -22.15 -26.34
CA THR A 273 -14.93 -21.80 -25.23
C THR A 273 -15.67 -21.05 -24.12
N ASP A 274 -15.25 -21.25 -22.87
CA ASP A 274 -15.73 -20.47 -21.72
C ASP A 274 -15.09 -19.07 -21.64
N LEU A 275 -14.06 -18.82 -22.45
CA LEU A 275 -13.32 -17.57 -22.43
C LEU A 275 -14.06 -16.45 -23.17
N ALA A 276 -14.40 -15.38 -22.45
CA ALA A 276 -15.03 -14.20 -23.03
C ALA A 276 -14.03 -13.33 -23.83
N PRO A 277 -14.49 -12.62 -24.89
CA PRO A 277 -13.72 -11.58 -25.56
C PRO A 277 -13.37 -10.42 -24.62
N LEU A 278 -12.16 -9.89 -24.73
CA LEU A 278 -11.68 -8.75 -23.95
C LEU A 278 -11.62 -7.49 -24.82
N ARG A 279 -11.85 -6.33 -24.19
CA ARG A 279 -11.70 -5.02 -24.84
C ARG A 279 -10.59 -4.25 -24.13
N PRO A 280 -9.77 -3.51 -24.88
CA PRO A 280 -8.75 -2.68 -24.27
C PRO A 280 -9.44 -1.49 -23.58
N ASN A 281 -8.92 -1.12 -22.42
CA ASN A 281 -9.17 0.16 -21.77
C ASN A 281 -8.13 1.16 -22.29
N ALA A 282 -8.59 2.29 -22.83
CA ALA A 282 -7.74 3.28 -23.47
C ALA A 282 -6.62 3.82 -22.56
N THR A 283 -6.80 3.81 -21.24
CA THR A 283 -5.84 4.40 -20.28
C THR A 283 -4.67 3.50 -19.92
N ARG A 284 -4.76 2.18 -20.15
CA ARG A 284 -3.73 1.21 -19.72
C ARG A 284 -3.34 0.29 -20.86
N TRP A 285 -2.09 0.38 -21.30
CA TRP A 285 -1.57 -0.46 -22.38
C TRP A 285 -1.65 -1.97 -22.07
N SER A 286 -1.62 -2.36 -20.78
CA SER A 286 -1.75 -3.75 -20.35
C SER A 286 -3.07 -4.39 -20.80
N SER A 287 -4.13 -3.59 -20.98
CA SER A 287 -5.40 -4.09 -21.50
C SER A 287 -5.34 -4.44 -23.00
N VAL A 288 -4.46 -3.78 -23.77
CA VAL A 288 -4.14 -4.17 -25.15
C VAL A 288 -3.42 -5.51 -25.14
N PHE A 289 -2.45 -5.69 -24.24
CA PHE A 289 -1.78 -6.96 -24.05
C PHE A 289 -2.77 -8.09 -23.73
N ASP A 290 -3.65 -7.90 -22.74
CA ASP A 290 -4.66 -8.89 -22.36
C ASP A 290 -5.60 -9.24 -23.52
N MET A 291 -5.99 -8.25 -24.32
CA MET A 291 -6.83 -8.46 -25.51
C MET A 291 -6.11 -9.31 -26.55
N LEU A 292 -4.86 -8.98 -26.88
CA LEU A 292 -4.08 -9.74 -27.87
C LEU A 292 -3.80 -11.16 -27.37
N ALA A 293 -3.43 -11.32 -26.09
CA ALA A 293 -3.27 -12.61 -25.46
C ALA A 293 -4.56 -13.45 -25.52
N ARG A 294 -5.71 -12.82 -25.23
CA ARG A 294 -7.02 -13.46 -25.37
C ARG A 294 -7.27 -13.90 -26.80
N TYR A 295 -7.07 -13.02 -27.78
CA TYR A 295 -7.25 -13.31 -29.20
C TYR A 295 -6.45 -14.52 -29.64
N VAL A 296 -5.14 -14.53 -29.36
CA VAL A 296 -4.24 -15.63 -29.74
C VAL A 296 -4.73 -16.94 -29.13
N ARG A 297 -5.16 -16.91 -27.86
CA ARG A 297 -5.64 -18.10 -27.14
C ARG A 297 -6.94 -18.70 -27.67
N ILE A 298 -7.88 -17.88 -28.16
CA ILE A 298 -9.22 -18.34 -28.59
C ILE A 298 -9.42 -18.30 -30.12
N ARG A 299 -8.33 -18.13 -30.88
CA ARG A 299 -8.42 -17.86 -32.32
C ARG A 299 -9.14 -18.97 -33.07
N ASP A 300 -8.88 -20.23 -32.74
CA ASP A 300 -9.47 -21.37 -33.46
C ASP A 300 -10.95 -21.55 -33.14
N GLU A 301 -11.38 -21.18 -31.93
CA GLU A 301 -12.78 -21.12 -31.55
C GLU A 301 -13.51 -19.97 -32.24
N ILE A 302 -12.86 -18.81 -32.40
CA ILE A 302 -13.43 -17.67 -33.14
C ILE A 302 -13.76 -18.07 -34.59
N LYS A 303 -12.94 -18.91 -35.24
CA LYS A 303 -13.19 -19.38 -36.61
C LYS A 303 -14.48 -20.18 -36.78
N LYS A 304 -15.05 -20.70 -35.69
CA LYS A 304 -16.30 -21.45 -35.68
C LYS A 304 -17.54 -20.54 -35.58
N VAL A 305 -17.34 -19.23 -35.49
CA VAL A 305 -18.41 -18.22 -35.42
C VAL A 305 -18.55 -17.54 -36.77
N ASP A 306 -19.45 -18.05 -37.61
CA ASP A 306 -19.62 -17.59 -39.00
C ASP A 306 -19.86 -16.08 -39.12
N ALA A 307 -20.63 -15.50 -38.19
CA ALA A 307 -21.02 -14.10 -38.20
C ALA A 307 -19.85 -13.09 -38.07
N VAL A 308 -18.64 -13.54 -37.70
CA VAL A 308 -17.46 -12.68 -37.61
C VAL A 308 -16.37 -13.04 -38.62
N PHE A 309 -16.65 -13.93 -39.58
CA PHE A 309 -15.68 -14.47 -40.53
C PHE A 309 -14.84 -13.39 -41.22
N ASP A 310 -15.47 -12.34 -41.74
CA ASP A 310 -14.81 -11.24 -42.45
C ASP A 310 -13.89 -10.38 -41.56
N LEU A 311 -14.11 -10.43 -40.24
CA LEU A 311 -13.31 -9.68 -39.25
C LEU A 311 -12.11 -10.48 -38.74
N ILE A 312 -12.02 -11.79 -39.04
CA ILE A 312 -10.91 -12.62 -38.57
C ILE A 312 -9.61 -12.19 -39.28
N PRO A 313 -8.56 -11.81 -38.53
CA PRO A 313 -7.27 -11.48 -39.13
C PRO A 313 -6.73 -12.62 -40.01
N LYS A 314 -6.46 -12.29 -41.29
CA LYS A 314 -5.83 -13.18 -42.27
C LYS A 314 -4.44 -13.63 -41.81
N ALA A 315 -3.91 -14.69 -42.41
CA ALA A 315 -2.66 -15.33 -41.99
C ALA A 315 -1.45 -14.37 -41.84
N ALA A 316 -1.31 -13.38 -42.72
CA ALA A 316 -0.24 -12.39 -42.62
C ALA A 316 -0.42 -11.45 -41.41
N MET A 317 -1.65 -10.97 -41.17
CA MET A 317 -1.96 -10.13 -40.01
C MET A 317 -1.86 -10.92 -38.71
N HIS A 318 -2.31 -12.18 -38.71
CA HIS A 318 -2.20 -13.06 -37.55
C HIS A 318 -0.75 -13.24 -37.08
N ARG A 319 0.19 -13.49 -38.02
CA ARG A 319 1.62 -13.55 -37.71
C ARG A 319 2.15 -12.25 -37.09
N ARG A 320 1.68 -11.09 -37.56
CA ARG A 320 2.02 -9.78 -36.96
C ARG A 320 1.45 -9.64 -35.54
N ILE A 321 0.25 -10.14 -35.29
CA ILE A 321 -0.39 -10.14 -33.97
C ILE A 321 0.40 -11.03 -33.00
N GLU A 322 0.81 -12.23 -33.43
CA GLU A 322 1.61 -13.15 -32.62
C GLU A 322 2.97 -12.54 -32.27
N ALA A 323 3.69 -11.98 -33.25
CA ALA A 323 4.96 -11.30 -33.02
C ALA A 323 4.81 -10.14 -32.03
N LEU A 324 3.80 -9.28 -32.23
CA LEU A 324 3.51 -8.18 -31.31
C LEU A 324 3.17 -8.69 -29.90
N HIS A 325 2.38 -9.76 -29.80
CA HIS A 325 2.04 -10.35 -28.50
C HIS A 325 3.28 -10.85 -27.76
N GLU A 326 4.23 -11.49 -28.45
CA GLU A 326 5.50 -11.91 -27.82
C GLU A 326 6.31 -10.70 -27.34
N ASP A 327 6.42 -9.63 -28.12
CA ASP A 327 7.09 -8.40 -27.69
C ASP A 327 6.40 -7.77 -26.45
N LEU A 328 5.07 -7.71 -26.45
CA LEU A 328 4.31 -7.19 -25.31
C LEU A 328 4.43 -8.06 -24.07
N LYS A 329 4.64 -9.39 -24.17
CA LYS A 329 4.92 -10.23 -22.99
C LYS A 329 6.18 -9.78 -22.25
N ILE A 330 7.23 -9.43 -22.99
CA ILE A 330 8.47 -8.94 -22.39
C ILE A 330 8.22 -7.59 -21.71
N LEU A 331 7.55 -6.67 -22.40
CA LEU A 331 7.20 -5.37 -21.81
C LEU A 331 6.31 -5.52 -20.57
N ASN A 332 5.41 -6.51 -20.56
CA ASN A 332 4.53 -6.79 -19.43
C ASN A 332 5.33 -7.33 -18.23
N SER A 333 6.31 -8.19 -18.48
CA SER A 333 7.21 -8.68 -17.43
C SER A 333 7.96 -7.54 -16.74
N VAL A 334 8.39 -6.53 -17.50
CA VAL A 334 9.03 -5.33 -16.94
C VAL A 334 8.03 -4.52 -16.13
N THR A 335 6.80 -4.32 -16.62
CA THR A 335 5.76 -3.60 -15.86
C THR A 335 5.45 -4.28 -14.52
N VAL A 336 5.31 -5.61 -14.52
CA VAL A 336 5.12 -6.37 -13.28
C VAL A 336 6.31 -6.19 -12.36
N LYS A 337 7.55 -6.24 -12.89
CA LYS A 337 8.76 -6.07 -12.10
C LYS A 337 8.87 -4.66 -11.48
N LEU A 338 8.48 -3.61 -12.21
CA LEU A 338 8.46 -2.22 -11.73
C LEU A 338 7.47 -1.98 -10.58
N GLN A 339 6.52 -2.89 -10.38
CA GLN A 339 5.50 -2.81 -9.31
C GLN A 339 5.87 -3.65 -8.09
N VAL A 340 7.04 -4.31 -8.09
CA VAL A 340 7.50 -5.11 -6.95
C VAL A 340 8.12 -4.20 -5.89
N ASP A 341 7.73 -4.41 -4.64
CA ASP A 341 8.30 -3.70 -3.49
C ASP A 341 9.81 -3.96 -3.36
N GLY A 342 10.55 -2.94 -2.93
CA GLY A 342 12.00 -3.03 -2.73
C GLY A 342 12.85 -2.91 -4.00
N LEU A 343 12.26 -2.60 -5.15
CA LEU A 343 13.02 -2.31 -6.38
C LEU A 343 13.76 -0.97 -6.25
N SER A 344 15.07 -0.96 -6.48
CA SER A 344 15.88 0.26 -6.40
C SER A 344 15.83 1.08 -7.69
N LEU A 345 16.23 2.35 -7.62
CA LEU A 345 16.38 3.20 -8.82
C LEU A 345 17.47 2.67 -9.78
N ALA A 346 18.51 2.03 -9.24
CA ALA A 346 19.55 1.37 -10.04
C ALA A 346 18.99 0.18 -10.83
N ASP A 347 18.12 -0.62 -10.22
CA ASP A 347 17.43 -1.73 -10.89
C ASP A 347 16.53 -1.21 -12.01
N VAL A 348 15.76 -0.15 -11.73
CA VAL A 348 14.90 0.52 -12.73
C VAL A 348 15.72 1.00 -13.93
N ARG A 349 16.88 1.62 -13.70
CA ARG A 349 17.79 2.06 -14.77
C ARG A 349 18.26 0.89 -15.63
N THR A 350 18.68 -0.19 -14.98
CA THR A 350 19.14 -1.42 -15.65
C THR A 350 18.03 -2.06 -16.50
N LEU A 351 16.80 -2.12 -15.98
CA LEU A 351 15.64 -2.59 -16.71
C LEU A 351 15.35 -1.71 -17.93
N PHE A 352 15.37 -0.39 -17.77
CA PHE A 352 15.15 0.55 -18.86
C PHE A 352 16.24 0.47 -19.94
N ASP A 353 17.51 0.33 -19.56
CA ASP A 353 18.61 0.17 -20.52
C ASP A 353 18.46 -1.13 -21.32
N SER A 354 18.09 -2.24 -20.66
CA SER A 354 17.81 -3.51 -21.33
C SER A 354 16.64 -3.41 -22.31
N VAL A 355 15.57 -2.72 -21.93
CA VAL A 355 14.42 -2.46 -22.81
C VAL A 355 14.84 -1.61 -23.99
N VAL A 356 15.62 -0.55 -23.79
CA VAL A 356 16.08 0.33 -24.87
C VAL A 356 17.00 -0.41 -25.85
N GLN A 357 17.84 -1.32 -25.37
CA GLN A 357 18.68 -2.16 -26.23
C GLN A 357 17.83 -3.03 -27.16
N ARG A 358 16.73 -3.60 -26.64
CA ARG A 358 15.83 -4.46 -27.41
C ARG A 358 14.80 -3.69 -28.26
N PHE A 359 14.31 -2.57 -27.75
CA PHE A 359 13.28 -1.73 -28.34
C PHE A 359 13.77 -0.28 -28.46
N PRO A 360 14.66 0.03 -29.43
CA PRO A 360 15.28 1.36 -29.54
C PRO A 360 14.29 2.52 -29.69
N SER A 361 13.09 2.25 -30.23
CA SER A 361 12.01 3.25 -30.36
C SER A 361 11.51 3.80 -29.03
N MET A 362 11.72 3.10 -27.91
CA MET A 362 11.32 3.52 -26.56
C MET A 362 12.39 4.40 -25.86
N LYS A 363 13.57 4.57 -26.46
CA LYS A 363 14.67 5.39 -25.94
C LYS A 363 14.28 6.82 -25.56
N PRO A 364 13.45 7.55 -26.35
CA PRO A 364 13.11 8.94 -26.03
C PRO A 364 12.45 9.12 -24.67
N GLN A 365 11.67 8.14 -24.21
CA GLN A 365 10.94 8.16 -22.92
C GLN A 365 11.75 7.52 -21.77
N LEU A 366 12.59 6.52 -22.08
CA LEU A 366 13.24 5.69 -21.05
C LEU A 366 14.68 6.09 -20.71
N LYS A 367 15.38 6.90 -21.55
CA LYS A 367 16.74 7.37 -21.22
C LYS A 367 16.73 8.26 -19.96
N ALA A 368 17.85 8.32 -19.23
CA ALA A 368 17.97 9.15 -18.02
C ALA A 368 17.78 10.65 -18.30
N SER A 369 18.15 11.09 -19.51
CA SER A 369 17.97 12.47 -20.01
C SER A 369 16.71 12.66 -20.86
N ALA A 370 15.69 11.82 -20.66
CA ALA A 370 14.43 11.95 -21.38
C ALA A 370 13.76 13.28 -20.98
N SER A 371 13.08 13.95 -21.92
CA SER A 371 12.44 15.25 -21.66
C SER A 371 11.35 15.19 -20.58
N ILE A 372 10.81 14.00 -20.33
CA ILE A 372 9.84 13.74 -19.25
C ILE A 372 10.49 13.73 -17.85
N VAL A 373 11.81 13.62 -17.77
CA VAL A 373 12.56 13.61 -16.50
C VAL A 373 12.80 15.04 -16.06
N HIS A 374 12.13 15.44 -14.98
CA HIS A 374 12.23 16.79 -14.44
C HIS A 374 13.61 17.08 -13.83
N SER A 375 14.16 16.13 -13.06
CA SER A 375 15.42 16.30 -12.34
C SER A 375 16.48 15.26 -12.78
N PRO A 376 16.97 15.33 -14.03
CA PRO A 376 17.78 14.25 -14.62
C PRO A 376 19.12 14.03 -13.92
N VAL A 377 19.76 15.09 -13.44
CA VAL A 377 21.01 15.00 -12.68
C VAL A 377 20.77 14.31 -11.34
N PHE A 378 19.69 14.67 -10.64
CA PHE A 378 19.32 14.09 -9.36
C PHE A 378 18.93 12.62 -9.49
N GLU A 379 18.02 12.26 -10.41
CA GLU A 379 17.64 10.86 -10.65
C GLU A 379 18.86 10.00 -11.02
N SER A 380 19.77 10.53 -11.85
CA SER A 380 20.99 9.82 -12.25
C SER A 380 22.00 9.65 -11.12
N ALA A 381 22.05 10.59 -10.17
CA ALA A 381 22.88 10.49 -8.98
C ALA A 381 22.27 9.48 -7.99
N ALA A 382 20.96 9.57 -7.77
CA ALA A 382 20.22 8.67 -6.88
C ALA A 382 20.28 7.21 -7.34
N ALA A 383 20.33 6.94 -8.65
CA ALA A 383 20.49 5.59 -9.19
C ALA A 383 21.90 4.99 -9.03
N LYS A 384 22.88 5.75 -8.50
CA LYS A 384 24.27 5.29 -8.27
C LYS A 384 24.58 5.02 -6.80
N VAL A 385 23.69 5.43 -5.91
CA VAL A 385 23.74 5.19 -4.45
C VAL A 385 22.91 3.94 -4.18
#